data_AF-A0A1F2VAS7-F1
#
_entry.id   AF-A0A1F2VAS7-F1
#
_cell.length_a   1.000
_cell.length_b   1.000
_cell.length_c   1.000
_cell.angle_alpha   90.00
_cell.angle_beta   90.00
_cell.angle_gamma   90.00
#
_symmetry.space_group_name_H-M   'P 1'
#
loop_
_entity.id
_entity.type
_entity.pdbx_description
1 polymer ?
#
loop_
_entity_poly.entity_id
_entity_poly.type
_entity_poly.pdbx_seq_one_letter_code
_entity_poly.pdbx_strand_id
1 'polypeptide(L)'
;MPVADRRADCYSAVDWIWQGGWGRLVLSTAIPSGTVSMDDYNWTVRVERVGEQEVKVYSRNNAFVVGQQASFREADPHPSAVEYLLGALGGDLLNGFQVQAARQRVTVDALEMMLSGRLNNVLTHLGVVGEAGHPGVESIRGTLYVSSDADRKVLDEMWQATLERSPLVNTLQRCVTLSLELQVAL
;
A
#
# COMPACT_ATOMS: atom_id res chain seq x y z
N MET A 1 17.84 19.85 46.58
CA MET A 1 17.74 18.64 45.74
C MET A 1 16.85 18.99 44.55
N PRO A 2 17.40 19.21 43.35
CA PRO A 2 16.60 19.49 42.17
C PRO A 2 16.31 18.21 41.38
N VAL A 3 15.06 18.10 40.94
CA VAL A 3 14.55 17.07 40.03
C VAL A 3 15.16 17.29 38.64
N ALA A 4 15.81 16.26 38.09
CA ALA A 4 16.37 16.30 36.75
C ALA A 4 15.25 16.30 35.68
N ASP A 5 15.22 17.36 34.89
CA ASP A 5 14.48 17.50 33.65
C ASP A 5 15.04 16.52 32.60
N ARG A 6 14.18 15.63 32.06
CA ARG A 6 14.53 14.69 30.99
C ARG A 6 14.05 15.19 29.62
N ARG A 7 14.52 16.38 29.25
CA ARG A 7 14.62 16.81 27.84
C ARG A 7 16.09 16.73 27.42
N ALA A 8 16.46 15.63 26.80
CA ALA A 8 17.71 15.51 26.07
C ALA A 8 17.40 15.00 24.66
N ASP A 9 17.66 15.89 23.71
CA ASP A 9 18.31 15.63 22.43
C ASP A 9 17.59 14.77 21.40
N CYS A 10 16.78 15.43 20.58
CA CYS A 10 16.43 15.00 19.23
C CYS A 10 16.77 16.15 18.25
N TYR A 11 18.07 16.44 18.10
CA TYR A 11 18.60 17.30 17.05
C TYR A 11 19.96 16.76 16.64
N SER A 12 20.00 16.02 15.53
CA SER A 12 21.06 16.02 14.50
C SER A 12 21.09 14.67 13.76
N ALA A 13 20.82 14.69 12.46
CA ALA A 13 21.55 13.92 11.45
C ALA A 13 21.07 14.35 10.06
N VAL A 14 21.28 15.62 9.73
CA VAL A 14 21.47 16.03 8.33
C VAL A 14 22.81 16.73 8.27
N ASP A 15 23.88 15.94 8.35
CA ASP A 15 25.21 16.42 8.02
C ASP A 15 25.34 16.41 6.50
N TRP A 16 25.28 17.61 5.91
CA TRP A 16 25.59 17.85 4.52
C TRP A 16 27.10 17.80 4.33
N ILE A 17 27.65 16.65 3.94
CA ILE A 17 29.04 16.59 3.47
C ILE A 17 29.05 16.95 1.99
N TRP A 18 29.51 18.16 1.68
CA TRP A 18 29.84 18.62 0.33
C TRP A 18 31.20 18.03 -0.06
N GLN A 19 31.21 16.95 -0.85
CA GLN A 19 32.38 16.55 -1.65
C GLN A 19 31.92 16.36 -3.09
N GLY A 20 32.60 17.04 -4.01
CA GLY A 20 32.09 17.39 -5.33
C GLY A 20 31.68 16.25 -6.27
N GLY A 21 30.89 16.64 -7.27
CA GLY A 21 30.77 15.99 -8.58
C GLY A 21 29.81 14.80 -8.68
N TRP A 22 28.62 15.06 -9.23
CA TRP A 22 27.61 14.10 -9.74
C TRP A 22 26.72 13.44 -8.67
N GLY A 23 25.54 14.03 -8.44
CA GLY A 23 24.53 13.54 -7.51
C GLY A 23 23.87 12.24 -7.98
N ARG A 24 24.11 11.15 -7.24
CA ARG A 24 23.33 9.91 -7.30
C ARG A 24 22.46 9.83 -6.06
N LEU A 25 21.14 9.70 -6.22
CA LEU A 25 20.24 9.31 -5.13
C LEU A 25 20.64 7.90 -4.67
N VAL A 26 21.14 7.77 -3.44
CA VAL A 26 21.35 6.49 -2.76
C VAL A 26 20.28 6.35 -1.69
N LEU A 27 19.42 5.35 -1.82
CA LEU A 27 18.50 4.94 -0.76
C LEU A 27 19.32 4.53 0.47
N SER A 28 19.26 5.34 1.54
CA SER A 28 19.86 4.99 2.82
C SER A 28 19.04 3.89 3.48
N THR A 29 19.50 2.64 3.38
CA THR A 29 19.05 1.52 4.22
C THR A 29 19.74 1.59 5.58
N ALA A 30 19.47 2.63 6.37
CA ALA A 30 19.84 2.62 7.78
C ALA A 30 18.90 1.67 8.52
N ILE A 31 19.28 0.38 8.57
CA ILE A 31 18.59 -0.66 9.34
C ILE A 31 18.88 -0.40 10.82
N PRO A 32 17.86 -0.27 11.69
CA PRO A 32 18.08 -0.17 13.14
C PRO A 32 18.94 -1.35 13.62
N SER A 33 19.92 -1.07 14.48
CA SER A 33 20.93 -2.00 14.99
C SER A 33 20.35 -3.08 15.91
N GLY A 34 19.56 -3.98 15.33
CA GLY A 34 19.21 -5.29 15.84
C GLY A 34 19.13 -6.20 14.63
N THR A 35 19.95 -7.25 14.58
CA THR A 35 20.05 -8.17 13.43
C THR A 35 18.76 -8.97 13.29
N VAL A 36 17.71 -8.37 12.75
CA VAL A 36 16.55 -9.09 12.24
C VAL A 36 16.98 -9.61 10.87
N SER A 37 17.09 -10.94 10.75
CA SER A 37 17.24 -11.58 9.45
C SER A 37 16.06 -11.13 8.57
N MET A 38 16.33 -10.71 7.33
CA MET A 38 15.28 -10.31 6.40
C MET A 38 14.24 -11.43 6.20
N ASP A 39 14.68 -12.68 6.33
CA ASP A 39 13.85 -13.89 6.15
C ASP A 39 12.80 -14.08 7.26
N ASP A 40 12.99 -13.47 8.43
CA ASP A 40 12.11 -13.61 9.61
C ASP A 40 11.41 -12.30 10.01
N TYR A 41 11.42 -11.29 9.12
CA TYR A 41 10.79 -10.01 9.45
C TYR A 41 9.26 -10.14 9.55
N ASN A 42 8.70 -9.70 10.68
CA ASN A 42 7.26 -9.70 10.89
C ASN A 42 6.70 -8.26 10.96
N TRP A 43 5.69 -7.98 10.13
CA TRP A 43 4.97 -6.71 10.17
C TRP A 43 3.96 -6.73 11.32
N THR A 44 4.11 -5.81 12.26
CA THR A 44 3.20 -5.66 13.40
C THR A 44 2.51 -4.30 13.36
N VAL A 45 1.21 -4.29 13.63
CA VAL A 45 0.42 -3.07 13.85
C VAL A 45 -0.34 -3.19 15.16
N ARG A 46 -0.62 -2.05 15.81
CA ARG A 46 -1.54 -1.98 16.95
C ARG A 46 -2.80 -1.26 16.53
N VAL A 47 -3.95 -1.81 16.92
CA VAL A 47 -5.25 -1.23 16.59
C VAL A 47 -5.98 -0.90 17.89
N GLU A 48 -6.51 0.30 17.99
CA GLU A 48 -7.22 0.82 19.16
C GLU A 48 -8.56 1.41 18.72
N ARG A 49 -9.63 1.09 19.45
CA ARG A 49 -10.94 1.73 19.23
C ARG A 49 -10.86 3.19 19.68
N VAL A 50 -11.24 4.11 18.80
CA VAL A 50 -11.25 5.56 19.09
C VAL A 50 -12.62 6.21 18.92
N GLY A 51 -13.56 5.53 18.26
CA GLY A 51 -14.95 5.97 18.09
C GLY A 51 -15.95 4.81 18.04
N GLU A 52 -17.20 5.11 17.67
CA GLU A 52 -18.27 4.09 17.59
C GLU A 52 -17.99 3.04 16.50
N GLN A 53 -17.57 3.51 15.33
CA GLN A 53 -17.20 2.67 14.18
C GLN A 53 -15.84 3.11 13.59
N GLU A 54 -14.94 3.56 14.46
CA GLU A 54 -13.64 4.07 14.09
C GLU A 54 -12.55 3.45 14.96
N VAL A 55 -11.51 2.98 14.31
CA VAL A 55 -10.31 2.45 14.97
C VAL A 55 -9.08 3.18 14.45
N LYS A 56 -8.16 3.50 15.36
CA LYS A 56 -6.85 4.05 15.00
C LYS A 56 -5.85 2.92 14.91
N VAL A 57 -5.16 2.85 13.77
CA VAL A 57 -4.10 1.89 13.49
C VAL A 57 -2.77 2.60 13.65
N TYR A 58 -1.89 2.06 14.48
CA TYR A 58 -0.50 2.50 14.64
C TYR A 58 0.41 1.53 13.88
N SER A 59 1.14 2.06 12.90
CA SER A 59 2.08 1.31 12.05
C SER A 59 3.44 2.02 12.06
N ARG A 60 4.38 1.49 12.84
CA ARG A 60 5.68 2.13 13.12
C ARG A 60 5.46 3.55 13.65
N ASN A 61 6.03 4.57 12.98
CA ASN A 61 5.90 5.98 13.35
C ASN A 61 4.68 6.67 12.69
N ASN A 62 3.80 5.91 12.04
CA ASN A 62 2.62 6.43 11.36
C ASN A 62 1.35 5.97 12.07
N ALA A 63 0.28 6.74 11.90
CA ALA A 63 -1.05 6.33 12.30
C ALA A 63 -2.10 6.77 11.28
N PHE A 64 -3.16 5.98 11.15
CA PHE A 64 -4.32 6.28 10.32
C PHE A 64 -5.60 5.74 10.97
N VAL A 65 -6.75 6.22 10.55
CA VAL A 65 -8.06 5.80 11.07
C VAL A 65 -8.74 4.92 10.03
N VAL A 66 -9.20 3.75 10.45
CA VAL A 66 -10.06 2.88 9.65
C VAL A 66 -11.48 3.04 10.16
N GLY A 67 -12.41 3.32 9.25
CA GLY A 67 -13.83 3.42 9.53
C GLY A 67 -14.50 2.03 9.64
N GLN A 68 -15.72 1.94 9.15
CA GLN A 68 -16.51 0.71 9.17
C GLN A 68 -15.83 -0.45 8.42
N GLN A 69 -16.30 -1.68 8.68
CA GLN A 69 -15.78 -2.88 8.01
C GLN A 69 -16.00 -2.84 6.50
N ALA A 70 -17.23 -2.58 6.07
CA ALA A 70 -17.60 -2.25 4.70
C ALA A 70 -18.67 -1.16 4.74
N SER A 71 -18.39 0.01 4.16
CA SER A 71 -19.36 1.10 4.06
C SER A 71 -19.80 1.32 2.62
N PHE A 72 -21.02 1.85 2.47
CA PHE A 72 -21.64 2.22 1.20
C PHE A 72 -21.91 3.71 1.11
N ARG A 73 -21.42 4.48 2.09
CA ARG A 73 -21.68 5.91 2.22
C ARG A 73 -20.49 6.68 1.69
N GLU A 74 -20.71 7.47 0.65
CA GLU A 74 -19.67 8.36 0.10
C GLU A 74 -19.21 9.44 1.09
N ALA A 75 -20.09 9.84 2.02
CA ALA A 75 -19.83 10.91 2.97
C ALA A 75 -19.20 10.44 4.30
N ASP A 76 -18.69 9.21 4.37
CA ASP A 76 -18.02 8.73 5.58
C ASP A 76 -16.71 9.50 5.83
N PRO A 77 -16.39 9.82 7.10
CA PRO A 77 -15.23 10.65 7.43
C PRO A 77 -13.89 9.92 7.19
N HIS A 78 -13.92 8.59 7.15
CA HIS A 78 -12.75 7.73 7.03
C HIS A 78 -13.04 6.53 6.11
N PRO A 79 -12.05 6.05 5.33
CA PRO A 79 -12.24 4.88 4.49
C PRO A 79 -12.55 3.63 5.31
N SER A 80 -13.38 2.78 4.75
CA SER A 80 -13.69 1.47 5.29
C SER A 80 -12.50 0.50 5.22
N ALA A 81 -12.56 -0.60 5.97
CA ALA A 81 -11.51 -1.62 5.96
C ALA A 81 -11.33 -2.24 4.55
N VAL A 82 -12.42 -2.42 3.80
CA VAL A 82 -12.37 -2.90 2.40
C VAL A 82 -11.65 -1.90 1.49
N GLU A 83 -11.92 -0.60 1.63
CA GLU A 83 -11.23 0.43 0.84
C GLU A 83 -9.74 0.51 1.19
N TYR A 84 -9.38 0.35 2.47
CA TYR A 84 -7.98 0.24 2.88
C TYR A 84 -7.27 -0.98 2.26
N LEU A 85 -7.95 -2.13 2.13
CA LEU A 85 -7.40 -3.29 1.44
C LEU A 85 -7.13 -2.98 -0.05
N LEU A 86 -8.08 -2.34 -0.73
CA LEU A 86 -7.91 -1.94 -2.13
C LEU A 86 -6.79 -0.90 -2.28
N GLY A 87 -6.76 0.11 -1.42
CA GLY A 87 -5.70 1.12 -1.40
C GLY A 87 -4.32 0.52 -1.15
N ALA A 88 -4.21 -0.46 -0.26
CA ALA A 88 -2.95 -1.18 -0.01
C ALA A 88 -2.51 -1.99 -1.23
N LEU A 89 -3.43 -2.68 -1.92
CA LEU A 89 -3.14 -3.38 -3.18
C LEU A 89 -2.67 -2.41 -4.27
N GLY A 90 -3.37 -1.29 -4.44
CA GLY A 90 -2.98 -0.26 -5.40
C GLY A 90 -1.60 0.32 -5.09
N GLY A 91 -1.32 0.59 -3.81
CA GLY A 91 -0.02 1.04 -3.35
C GLY A 91 1.10 0.03 -3.61
N ASP A 92 0.88 -1.25 -3.35
CA ASP A 92 1.83 -2.32 -3.66
C ASP A 92 2.17 -2.36 -5.15
N LEU A 93 1.14 -2.31 -6.00
CA LEU A 93 1.29 -2.37 -7.46
C LEU A 93 1.97 -1.11 -8.05
N LEU A 94 1.58 0.09 -7.63
CA LEU A 94 2.20 1.34 -8.08
C LEU A 94 3.68 1.40 -7.71
N ASN A 95 4.02 1.09 -6.46
CA ASN A 95 5.41 1.06 -6.01
C ASN A 95 6.21 -0.03 -6.73
N GLY A 96 5.62 -1.22 -6.92
CA GLY A 96 6.24 -2.30 -7.67
C GLY A 96 6.54 -1.92 -9.12
N PHE A 97 5.62 -1.21 -9.78
CA PHE A 97 5.80 -0.72 -11.15
C PHE A 97 6.91 0.33 -11.24
N GLN A 98 6.96 1.28 -10.29
CA GLN A 98 8.05 2.26 -10.21
C GLN A 98 9.42 1.59 -9.99
N VAL A 99 9.48 0.51 -9.21
CA VAL A 99 10.71 -0.29 -9.06
C VAL A 99 11.14 -0.91 -10.40
N GLN A 100 10.20 -1.41 -11.20
CA GLN A 100 10.53 -1.91 -12.55
C GLN A 100 11.00 -0.79 -13.47
N ALA A 101 10.33 0.37 -13.45
CA ALA A 101 10.71 1.55 -14.24
C ALA A 101 12.16 1.97 -13.94
N ALA A 102 12.51 2.09 -12.66
CA ALA A 102 13.86 2.44 -12.22
C ALA A 102 14.92 1.41 -12.67
N ARG A 103 14.60 0.11 -12.62
CA ARG A 103 15.50 -0.97 -13.06
C ARG A 103 15.76 -0.91 -14.57
N GLN A 104 14.73 -0.57 -15.34
CA GLN A 104 14.80 -0.52 -16.81
C GLN A 104 15.15 0.87 -17.35
N ARG A 105 15.36 1.86 -16.47
CA ARG A 105 15.62 3.27 -16.81
C ARG A 105 14.51 3.89 -17.68
N VAL A 106 13.27 3.50 -17.42
CA VAL A 106 12.08 4.07 -18.06
C VAL A 106 11.62 5.29 -17.26
N THR A 107 11.36 6.39 -17.96
CA THR A 107 10.71 7.57 -17.40
C THR A 107 9.20 7.35 -17.39
N VAL A 108 8.55 7.55 -16.25
CA VAL A 108 7.09 7.49 -16.11
C VAL A 108 6.62 8.88 -15.71
N ASP A 109 5.83 9.51 -16.57
CA ASP A 109 5.36 10.89 -16.39
C ASP A 109 4.15 10.95 -15.47
N ALA A 110 3.24 9.98 -15.62
CA ALA A 110 2.07 9.82 -14.75
C ALA A 110 1.75 8.35 -14.51
N LEU A 111 1.30 8.05 -13.30
CA LEU A 111 0.94 6.71 -12.87
C LEU A 111 -0.27 6.78 -11.94
N GLU A 112 -1.35 6.12 -12.32
CA GLU A 112 -2.57 6.05 -11.53
C GLU A 112 -3.16 4.64 -11.61
N MET A 113 -3.79 4.17 -10.55
CA MET A 113 -4.55 2.92 -10.60
C MET A 113 -5.94 3.10 -10.03
N MET A 114 -6.92 2.68 -10.82
CA MET A 114 -8.31 2.57 -10.38
C MET A 114 -8.57 1.12 -9.96
N LEU A 115 -9.15 0.93 -8.77
CA LEU A 115 -9.49 -0.39 -8.23
C LEU A 115 -10.96 -0.42 -7.80
N SER A 116 -11.61 -1.56 -8.05
CA SER A 116 -12.94 -1.86 -7.54
C SER A 116 -12.96 -3.26 -6.92
N GLY A 117 -13.55 -3.40 -5.75
CA GLY A 117 -13.74 -4.67 -5.05
C GLY A 117 -15.21 -5.03 -4.97
N ARG A 118 -15.53 -6.32 -5.10
CA ARG A 118 -16.88 -6.86 -4.91
C ARG A 118 -16.87 -7.93 -3.83
N LEU A 119 -17.79 -7.83 -2.89
CA LEU A 119 -18.06 -8.89 -1.90
C LEU A 119 -18.97 -9.96 -2.51
N ASN A 120 -18.82 -11.22 -2.06
CA ASN A 120 -19.66 -12.33 -2.51
C ASN A 120 -21.14 -12.10 -2.18
N ASN A 121 -21.46 -11.88 -0.90
CA ASN A 121 -22.78 -11.41 -0.49
C ASN A 121 -22.68 -10.44 0.70
N VAL A 122 -22.90 -9.16 0.42
CA VAL A 122 -22.88 -8.09 1.43
C VAL A 122 -24.03 -8.18 2.44
N LEU A 123 -25.17 -8.76 2.08
CA LEU A 123 -26.32 -8.85 2.98
C LEU A 123 -26.04 -9.80 4.15
N THR A 124 -25.15 -10.77 3.96
CA THR A 124 -24.64 -11.64 5.04
C THR A 124 -23.80 -10.85 6.07
N HIS A 125 -23.13 -9.76 5.65
CA HIS A 125 -22.45 -8.85 6.57
C HIS A 125 -23.45 -8.06 7.42
N LEU A 126 -24.59 -7.67 6.83
CA LEU A 126 -25.66 -6.92 7.49
C LEU A 126 -26.58 -7.80 8.35
N GLY A 127 -26.38 -9.12 8.37
CA GLY A 127 -27.18 -10.06 9.16
C GLY A 127 -28.60 -10.26 8.65
N VAL A 128 -28.85 -10.04 7.35
CA VAL A 128 -30.18 -10.23 6.74
C VAL A 128 -30.56 -11.72 6.77
N VAL A 129 -31.72 -12.03 7.34
CA VAL A 129 -32.22 -13.41 7.47
C VAL A 129 -32.61 -13.97 6.10
N GLY A 130 -32.17 -15.18 5.80
CA GLY A 130 -32.49 -15.89 4.54
C GLY A 130 -31.43 -15.76 3.45
N GLU A 131 -30.40 -14.95 3.68
CA GLU A 131 -29.28 -14.78 2.76
C GLU A 131 -28.23 -15.88 2.92
N ALA A 132 -27.65 -16.34 1.81
CA ALA A 132 -26.60 -17.35 1.77
C ALA A 132 -25.29 -16.78 1.19
N GLY A 133 -24.17 -17.48 1.39
CA GLY A 133 -22.83 -17.05 0.95
C GLY A 133 -21.99 -16.52 2.10
N HIS A 134 -21.07 -15.59 1.81
CA HIS A 134 -20.20 -15.00 2.82
C HIS A 134 -19.86 -13.52 2.50
N PRO A 135 -19.44 -12.72 3.50
CA PRO A 135 -19.15 -11.30 3.29
C PRO A 135 -17.72 -11.04 2.80
N GLY A 136 -17.04 -12.07 2.29
CA GLY A 136 -15.66 -11.98 1.83
C GLY A 136 -15.55 -11.32 0.46
N VAL A 137 -14.39 -10.73 0.16
CA VAL A 137 -14.08 -10.20 -1.17
C VAL A 137 -14.04 -11.36 -2.17
N GLU A 138 -14.87 -11.27 -3.21
CA GLU A 138 -15.01 -12.28 -4.26
C GLU A 138 -14.13 -11.94 -5.47
N SER A 139 -14.13 -10.67 -5.85
CA SER A 139 -13.35 -10.19 -7.00
C SER A 139 -12.81 -8.79 -6.80
N ILE A 140 -11.65 -8.54 -7.38
CA ILE A 140 -11.06 -7.21 -7.50
C ILE A 140 -10.73 -6.98 -8.98
N ARG A 141 -11.18 -5.85 -9.50
CA ARG A 141 -10.86 -5.37 -10.85
C ARG A 141 -10.07 -4.09 -10.76
N GLY A 142 -9.00 -3.99 -11.56
CA GLY A 142 -8.13 -2.83 -11.56
C GLY A 142 -7.57 -2.50 -12.93
N THR A 143 -7.39 -1.20 -13.17
CA THR A 143 -6.71 -0.69 -14.36
C THR A 143 -5.60 0.25 -13.91
N LEU A 144 -4.37 -0.08 -14.29
CA LEU A 144 -3.21 0.79 -14.15
C LEU A 144 -3.14 1.69 -15.40
N TYR A 145 -3.19 2.99 -15.20
CA TYR A 145 -2.97 4.01 -16.22
C TYR A 145 -1.54 4.52 -16.13
N VAL A 146 -0.81 4.44 -17.24
CA VAL A 146 0.60 4.85 -17.34
C VAL A 146 0.75 5.85 -18.48
N SER A 147 1.38 6.98 -18.20
CA SER A 147 1.91 7.90 -19.23
C SER A 147 3.44 7.81 -19.23
N SER A 148 4.01 7.48 -20.37
CA SER A 148 5.44 7.28 -20.59
C SER A 148 5.75 7.26 -22.08
N ASP A 149 6.95 7.71 -22.44
CA ASP A 149 7.54 7.65 -23.78
C ASP A 149 8.15 6.27 -24.12
N ALA A 150 8.14 5.32 -23.19
CA ALA A 150 8.63 3.96 -23.42
C ALA A 150 7.71 3.12 -24.31
N ASP A 151 8.32 2.19 -25.04
CA ASP A 151 7.59 1.24 -25.89
C ASP A 151 6.57 0.43 -25.08
N ARG A 152 5.37 0.25 -25.67
CA ARG A 152 4.28 -0.54 -25.07
C ARG A 152 4.74 -1.89 -24.54
N LYS A 153 5.59 -2.59 -25.30
CA LYS A 153 6.12 -3.90 -24.93
C LYS A 153 6.94 -3.85 -23.62
N VAL A 154 7.75 -2.80 -23.45
CA VAL A 154 8.55 -2.59 -22.23
C VAL A 154 7.62 -2.35 -21.04
N LEU A 155 6.57 -1.54 -21.21
CA LEU A 155 5.58 -1.29 -20.15
C LEU A 155 4.80 -2.56 -19.79
N ASP A 156 4.43 -3.40 -20.76
CA ASP A 156 3.78 -4.69 -20.50
C ASP A 156 4.71 -5.64 -19.73
N GLU A 157 6.00 -5.73 -20.10
CA GLU A 157 7.00 -6.53 -19.40
C GLU A 157 7.22 -6.03 -17.96
N MET A 158 7.28 -4.72 -17.76
CA MET A 158 7.31 -4.09 -16.43
C MET A 158 6.07 -4.44 -15.61
N TRP A 159 4.89 -4.44 -16.24
CA TRP A 159 3.64 -4.77 -15.55
C TRP A 159 3.60 -6.24 -15.12
N GLN A 160 3.94 -7.17 -15.99
CA GLN A 160 4.00 -8.60 -15.63
C GLN A 160 5.01 -8.85 -14.49
N ALA A 161 6.21 -8.27 -14.59
CA ALA A 161 7.21 -8.38 -13.54
C ALA A 161 6.79 -7.74 -12.21
N THR A 162 5.86 -6.78 -12.23
CA THR A 162 5.24 -6.17 -11.05
C THR A 162 4.24 -7.14 -10.42
N LEU A 163 3.32 -7.68 -11.22
CA LEU A 163 2.31 -8.65 -10.76
C LEU A 163 2.95 -9.90 -10.14
N GLU A 164 3.98 -10.45 -10.79
CA GLU A 164 4.71 -11.64 -10.32
C GLU A 164 5.37 -11.45 -8.95
N ARG A 165 5.84 -10.24 -8.66
CA ARG A 165 6.61 -9.93 -7.43
C ARG A 165 5.76 -9.29 -6.34
N SER A 166 4.54 -8.87 -6.64
CA SER A 166 3.66 -8.21 -5.67
C SER A 166 3.28 -9.20 -4.55
N PRO A 167 3.62 -8.92 -3.28
CA PRO A 167 3.19 -9.75 -2.15
C PRO A 167 1.66 -9.79 -2.03
N LEU A 168 0.95 -8.70 -2.31
CA LEU A 168 -0.51 -8.66 -2.18
C LEU A 168 -1.21 -9.39 -3.33
N VAL A 169 -0.76 -9.30 -4.58
CA VAL A 169 -1.27 -10.15 -5.67
C VAL A 169 -1.04 -11.61 -5.35
N ASN A 170 0.17 -12.00 -4.96
CA ASN A 170 0.51 -13.38 -4.62
C ASN A 170 -0.28 -13.95 -3.43
N THR A 171 -0.74 -13.08 -2.53
CA THR A 171 -1.61 -13.44 -1.41
C THR A 171 -3.06 -13.56 -1.86
N LEU A 172 -3.60 -12.52 -2.50
CA LEU A 172 -5.02 -12.41 -2.80
C LEU A 172 -5.47 -13.34 -3.92
N GLN A 173 -4.64 -13.60 -4.94
CA GLN A 173 -5.01 -14.45 -6.07
C GLN A 173 -5.36 -15.90 -5.67
N ARG A 174 -5.03 -16.31 -4.44
CA ARG A 174 -5.36 -17.63 -3.89
C ARG A 174 -6.82 -17.76 -3.47
N CYS A 175 -7.50 -16.66 -3.21
CA CYS A 175 -8.87 -16.64 -2.69
C CYS A 175 -9.79 -15.58 -3.33
N VAL A 176 -9.25 -14.67 -4.13
CA VAL A 176 -9.98 -13.59 -4.80
C VAL A 176 -9.73 -13.68 -6.30
N THR A 177 -10.79 -13.50 -7.10
CA THR A 177 -10.65 -13.35 -8.56
C THR A 177 -10.05 -11.98 -8.88
N LEU A 178 -8.82 -11.95 -9.37
CA LEU A 178 -8.12 -10.71 -9.76
C LEU A 178 -8.15 -10.51 -11.27
N SER A 179 -8.58 -9.33 -11.72
CA SER A 179 -8.48 -8.87 -13.11
C SER A 179 -7.80 -7.51 -13.11
N LEU A 180 -6.52 -7.50 -13.48
CA LEU A 180 -5.62 -6.35 -13.35
C LEU A 180 -5.01 -6.04 -14.72
N GLU A 181 -5.37 -4.89 -15.28
CA GLU A 181 -5.04 -4.50 -16.66
C GLU A 181 -4.12 -3.28 -16.70
N LEU A 182 -3.32 -3.17 -17.76
CA LEU A 182 -2.50 -2.01 -18.06
C LEU A 182 -3.11 -1.24 -19.23
N GLN A 183 -3.28 0.07 -19.04
CA GLN A 183 -3.68 1.03 -20.05
C GLN A 183 -2.63 2.13 -20.19
N VAL A 184 -2.14 2.34 -21.40
CA VAL A 184 -1.17 3.40 -21.70
C VAL A 184 -1.92 4.62 -22.18
N ALA A 185 -1.75 5.75 -21.48
CA ALA A 185 -2.23 7.06 -21.89
C ALA A 185 -1.11 7.75 -22.67
N LEU A 186 -1.40 8.13 -23.92
CA LEU A 186 -0.50 8.92 -24.78
C LEU A 186 -0.33 10.34 -24.27
#